data_AF-A0A2V9IVE4-F1
#
_entry.id   AF-A0A2V9IVE4-F1
#
_cell.length_a   1.000
_cell.length_b   1.000
_cell.length_c   1.000
_cell.angle_alpha   90.00
_cell.angle_beta   90.00
_cell.angle_gamma   90.00
#
_symmetry.space_group_name_H-M   'P 1'
#
loop_
_entity.id
_entity.type
_entity.pdbx_description
1 polymer ?
#
loop_
_entity_poly.entity_id
_entity_poly.type
_entity_poly.pdbx_seq_one_letter_code
_entity_poly.pdbx_strand_id
1 'polypeptide(L)'
;MKAEKESLTADDKDVCFIEADAVDPQGLTVRDARPWIHFVVEGPARLQGGATHIDAISGVAAINVQSTGQQGEIVVTGSSPCLEPGRARIQVFGERHDFEVS
;
A
#
# COMPACT_ATOMS: atom_id res chain seq x y z
N MET A 1 0.15 -9.30 -0.92
CA MET A 1 -0.01 -7.84 -1.05
C MET A 1 1.09 -7.32 -1.96
N LYS A 2 0.76 -6.43 -2.89
CA LYS A 2 1.67 -5.91 -3.92
C LYS A 2 1.58 -4.39 -3.93
N ALA A 3 2.72 -3.72 -3.95
CA ALA A 3 2.81 -2.28 -4.20
C ALA A 3 3.17 -2.06 -5.66
N GLU A 4 2.56 -1.07 -6.30
CA GLU A 4 2.89 -0.67 -7.68
C GLU A 4 4.30 -0.05 -7.78
N LYS A 5 4.76 0.61 -6.71
CA LYS A 5 6.09 1.20 -6.60
C LYS A 5 6.85 0.64 -5.40
N GLU A 6 8.15 0.50 -5.55
CA GLU A 6 9.06 0.20 -4.43
C GLU A 6 9.52 1.47 -3.69
N SER A 7 9.32 2.65 -4.28
CA SER A 7 9.66 3.92 -3.65
C SER A 7 8.75 5.10 -4.05
N LEU A 8 8.72 6.12 -3.20
CA LEU A 8 8.01 7.39 -3.40
C LEU A 8 8.93 8.59 -3.12
N THR A 9 8.57 9.75 -3.69
CA THR A 9 9.13 11.05 -3.34
C THR A 9 8.46 11.62 -2.08
N ALA A 10 9.25 12.20 -1.17
CA ALA A 10 8.79 12.89 0.03
C ALA A 10 8.27 14.31 -0.28
N ASP A 11 7.17 14.43 -1.03
CA ASP A 11 6.67 15.70 -1.59
C ASP A 11 5.19 16.02 -1.28
N ASP A 12 4.58 15.23 -0.38
CA ASP A 12 3.15 15.28 -0.05
C ASP A 12 2.19 15.00 -1.23
N LYS A 13 2.70 14.54 -2.37
CA LYS A 13 1.93 14.37 -3.63
C LYS A 13 2.07 12.98 -4.22
N ASP A 14 3.22 12.34 -4.10
CA ASP A 14 3.48 11.05 -4.72
C ASP A 14 2.59 9.96 -4.09
N VAL A 15 2.04 9.10 -4.93
CA VAL A 15 1.05 8.07 -4.56
C VAL A 15 1.52 6.73 -5.06
N CYS A 16 1.40 5.70 -4.22
CA CYS A 16 1.52 4.30 -4.62
C CYS A 16 0.16 3.61 -4.53
N PHE A 17 -0.20 2.89 -5.59
CA PHE A 17 -1.33 1.95 -5.57
C PHE A 17 -0.90 0.65 -4.87
N ILE A 18 -1.73 0.13 -3.96
CA ILE A 18 -1.50 -1.14 -3.26
C ILE A 18 -2.67 -2.09 -3.52
N GLU A 19 -2.34 -3.32 -3.90
CA GLU A 19 -3.30 -4.40 -4.11
C GLU A 19 -3.12 -5.50 -3.04
N ALA A 20 -4.24 -5.91 -2.44
CA ALA A 20 -4.33 -7.03 -1.52
C ALA A 20 -5.20 -8.15 -2.12
N ASP A 21 -4.56 -9.29 -2.39
CA ASP A 21 -5.23 -10.49 -2.88
C ASP A 21 -5.52 -11.44 -1.72
N ALA A 22 -6.74 -11.95 -1.67
CA ALA A 22 -7.11 -13.12 -0.89
C ALA A 22 -6.73 -14.38 -1.68
N VAL A 23 -5.69 -15.07 -1.22
CA VAL A 23 -5.13 -16.24 -1.90
C VAL A 23 -5.35 -17.52 -1.11
N ASP A 24 -5.40 -18.64 -1.84
CA ASP A 24 -5.34 -19.97 -1.25
C ASP A 24 -3.89 -20.33 -0.79
N PRO A 25 -3.67 -21.49 -0.14
CA PRO A 25 -2.32 -21.89 0.27
C PRO A 25 -1.32 -22.11 -0.87
N GLN A 26 -1.78 -22.17 -2.14
CA GLN A 26 -0.93 -22.24 -3.32
C GLN A 26 -0.59 -20.84 -3.88
N GLY A 27 -1.13 -19.78 -3.28
CA GLY A 27 -0.92 -18.41 -3.70
C GLY A 27 -1.84 -17.95 -4.85
N LEU A 28 -2.86 -18.74 -5.20
CA LEU A 28 -3.82 -18.37 -6.24
C LEU A 28 -4.96 -17.53 -5.66
N THR A 29 -5.30 -16.42 -6.33
CA THR A 29 -6.42 -15.56 -5.92
C THR A 29 -7.75 -16.31 -5.97
N VAL A 30 -8.47 -16.30 -4.86
CA VAL A 30 -9.79 -16.92 -4.72
C VAL A 30 -10.86 -15.94 -5.22
N ARG A 31 -11.34 -16.15 -6.45
CA ARG A 31 -12.18 -15.18 -7.19
C ARG A 31 -13.58 -14.96 -6.58
N ASP A 32 -14.09 -15.88 -5.79
CA ASP A 32 -15.37 -15.74 -5.10
C ASP A 32 -15.20 -15.23 -3.66
N ALA A 33 -13.97 -15.10 -3.16
CA ALA A 33 -13.70 -14.52 -1.85
C ALA A 33 -14.14 -13.04 -1.80
N ARG A 34 -14.74 -12.66 -0.68
CA ARG A 34 -15.15 -11.28 -0.35
C ARG A 34 -14.75 -10.90 1.08
N PRO A 35 -13.48 -11.07 1.49
CA PRO A 35 -13.06 -10.65 2.82
C PRO A 35 -13.19 -9.14 3.00
N TRP A 36 -13.52 -8.75 4.22
CA TRP A 36 -13.48 -7.36 4.66
C TRP A 36 -12.07 -7.08 5.19
N ILE A 37 -11.28 -6.31 4.44
CA ILE A 37 -9.86 -6.10 4.73
C ILE A 37 -9.68 -4.78 5.46
N HIS A 38 -9.09 -4.82 6.65
CA HIS A 38 -8.61 -3.67 7.39
C HIS A 38 -7.15 -3.37 7.03
N PHE A 39 -6.92 -2.16 6.52
CA PHE A 39 -5.62 -1.63 6.15
C PHE A 39 -5.08 -0.68 7.22
N VAL A 40 -3.82 -0.91 7.59
CA VAL A 40 -3.03 -0.02 8.45
C VAL A 40 -1.81 0.45 7.67
N VAL A 41 -1.55 1.75 7.71
CA VAL A 41 -0.36 2.37 7.11
C VAL A 41 0.46 2.97 8.24
N GLU A 42 1.70 2.52 8.35
CA GLU A 42 2.71 3.03 9.29
C GLU A 42 3.83 3.71 8.50
N GLY A 43 4.47 4.73 9.09
CA GLY A 43 5.53 5.49 8.44
C GLY A 43 5.05 6.82 7.83
N PRO A 44 5.87 7.47 7.00
CA PRO A 44 5.65 8.84 6.52
C PRO A 44 4.66 8.90 5.34
N ALA A 45 3.47 8.34 5.53
CA ALA A 45 2.42 8.29 4.52
C ALA A 45 1.02 8.26 5.14
N ARG A 46 0.00 8.44 4.28
CA ARG A 46 -1.42 8.38 4.64
C ARG A 46 -2.23 7.60 3.61
N LEU A 47 -3.32 6.98 4.06
CA LEU A 47 -4.33 6.45 3.15
C LEU A 47 -5.03 7.59 2.42
N GLN A 48 -5.02 7.55 1.11
CA GLN A 48 -5.75 8.49 0.28
C GLN A 48 -7.21 8.02 0.15
N GLY A 49 -8.17 8.88 0.49
CA GLY A 49 -9.60 8.56 0.52
C GLY A 49 -10.15 8.20 1.90
N GLY A 50 -9.29 8.00 2.91
CA GLY A 50 -9.66 7.92 4.33
C GLY A 50 -10.32 6.61 4.80
N ALA A 51 -10.82 5.76 3.89
CA ALA A 51 -11.34 4.46 4.25
C ALA A 51 -10.22 3.48 4.63
N THR A 52 -10.29 2.92 5.83
CA THR A 52 -9.35 1.91 6.32
C THR A 52 -9.87 0.48 6.12
N HIS A 53 -11.16 0.31 5.86
CA HIS A 53 -11.77 -0.99 5.66
C HIS A 53 -12.38 -1.07 4.26
N ILE A 54 -11.97 -2.07 3.48
CA ILE A 54 -12.38 -2.23 2.09
C ILE A 54 -12.88 -3.66 1.87
N ASP A 55 -14.03 -3.79 1.23
CA ASP A 55 -14.50 -5.09 0.76
C ASP A 55 -13.68 -5.52 -0.46
N ALA A 56 -13.13 -6.73 -0.39
CA ALA A 56 -12.53 -7.33 -1.57
C ALA A 56 -13.62 -7.71 -2.58
N ILE A 57 -13.44 -7.30 -3.84
CA ILE A 57 -14.28 -7.72 -4.97
C ILE A 57 -13.45 -8.66 -5.83
N SER A 58 -14.01 -9.83 -6.10
CA SER A 58 -13.31 -10.90 -6.81
C SER A 58 -12.01 -11.37 -6.13
N GLY A 59 -11.98 -11.33 -4.80
CA GLY A 59 -10.81 -11.67 -3.99
C GLY A 59 -9.75 -10.57 -3.90
N VAL A 60 -10.01 -9.38 -4.45
CA VAL A 60 -9.04 -8.29 -4.51
C VAL A 60 -9.59 -7.02 -3.85
N ALA A 61 -8.80 -6.38 -2.99
CA ALA A 61 -9.04 -5.03 -2.51
C ALA A 61 -7.84 -4.14 -2.83
N ALA A 62 -8.09 -2.84 -3.03
CA ALA A 62 -7.03 -1.90 -3.32
C ALA A 62 -7.19 -0.59 -2.55
N ILE A 63 -6.04 0.03 -2.27
CA ILE A 63 -5.93 1.33 -1.60
C ILE A 63 -4.87 2.17 -2.32
N ASN A 64 -4.92 3.48 -2.09
CA ASN A 64 -3.87 4.40 -2.46
C ASN A 64 -3.17 4.90 -1.20
N VAL A 65 -1.84 4.90 -1.22
CA VAL A 65 -1.01 5.42 -0.14
C VAL A 65 -0.26 6.62 -0.68
N GLN A 66 -0.43 7.78 -0.04
CA GLN A 66 0.21 9.04 -0.43
C GLN A 66 1.37 9.34 0.52
N SER A 67 2.53 9.70 -0.02
CA SER A 67 3.67 10.14 0.76
C SER A 67 3.35 11.42 1.53
N THR A 68 4.16 11.68 2.55
CA THR A 68 4.25 12.99 3.20
C THR A 68 5.53 13.71 2.73
N GLY A 69 5.80 14.90 3.25
CA GLY A 69 7.11 15.56 3.08
C GLY A 69 8.27 14.91 3.86
N GLN A 70 8.08 13.77 4.53
CA GLN A 70 9.11 13.09 5.32
C GLN A 70 9.67 11.85 4.62
N GLN A 71 10.98 11.64 4.75
CA GLN A 71 11.67 10.43 4.30
C GLN A 71 11.51 9.30 5.31
N GLY A 72 11.62 8.05 4.86
CA GLY A 72 11.57 6.87 5.72
C GLY A 72 10.98 5.64 5.03
N GLU A 73 10.60 4.64 5.83
CA GLU A 73 9.92 3.45 5.32
C GLU A 73 8.43 3.53 5.61
N ILE A 74 7.62 3.22 4.60
CA ILE A 74 6.18 2.97 4.74
C ILE A 74 5.98 1.47 4.86
N VAL A 75 5.19 1.05 5.85
CA VAL A 75 4.71 -0.33 5.98
C VAL A 75 3.19 -0.33 5.87
N VAL A 76 2.68 -1.07 4.89
CA VAL A 76 1.25 -1.28 4.70
C VAL A 76 0.91 -2.70 5.13
N THR A 77 -0.04 -2.85 6.04
CA THR A 77 -0.55 -4.15 6.48
C THR A 77 -2.04 -4.26 6.15
N GLY A 78 -2.43 -5.35 5.49
CA GLY A 78 -3.83 -5.70 5.23
C GLY A 78 -4.18 -6.96 6.01
N SER A 79 -5.27 -6.91 6.78
CA SER A 79 -5.72 -8.00 7.65
C SER A 79 -7.21 -8.27 7.50
N SER A 80 -7.59 -9.54 7.63
CA SER A 80 -8.98 -10.00 7.64
C SER A 80 -9.08 -11.19 8.59
N PRO A 81 -10.21 -11.39 9.28
CA PRO A 81 -10.41 -12.59 10.10
C PRO A 81 -10.12 -13.88 9.32
N CYS A 82 -9.47 -14.82 9.99
CA CYS A 82 -9.14 -16.16 9.47
C CYS A 82 -8.17 -16.19 8.27
N LEU A 83 -7.55 -15.06 7.90
CA LEU A 83 -6.50 -15.00 6.89
C LEU A 83 -5.18 -14.53 7.50
N GLU A 84 -4.07 -15.02 6.96
CA GLU A 84 -2.77 -14.45 7.27
C GLU A 84 -2.67 -13.01 6.74
N PRO A 85 -2.14 -12.05 7.51
CA PRO A 85 -1.98 -10.68 7.04
C PRO A 85 -0.98 -10.54 5.89
N GLY A 86 -1.34 -9.75 4.88
CA GLY A 86 -0.42 -9.33 3.84
C GLY A 86 0.32 -8.05 4.22
N ARG A 87 1.59 -7.92 3.79
CA ARG A 87 2.38 -6.70 4.02
C ARG A 87 3.08 -6.23 2.74
N ALA A 88 3.19 -4.92 2.57
CA ALA A 88 4.03 -4.27 1.57
C ALA A 88 4.91 -3.21 2.24
N ARG A 89 6.10 -2.99 1.69
CA ARG A 89 7.07 -1.98 2.16
C ARG A 89 7.44 -1.07 1.00
N ILE A 90 7.50 0.23 1.26
CA ILE A 90 7.85 1.25 0.25
C ILE A 90 8.85 2.21 0.89
N GLN A 91 9.94 2.52 0.18
CA GLN A 91 10.91 3.51 0.64
C GLN A 91 10.51 4.92 0.21
N VAL A 92 10.70 5.92 1.06
CA VAL A 92 10.42 7.32 0.75
C VAL A 92 11.72 8.12 0.81
N PHE A 93 12.07 8.73 -0.31
CA PHE A 93 13.29 9.52 -0.47
C PHE A 93 12.96 10.99 -0.69
N GLY A 94 13.87 11.89 -0.32
CA GLY A 94 13.74 13.31 -0.64
C GLY A 94 13.77 13.55 -2.15
N GLU A 95 13.28 14.71 -2.58
CA GLU A 95 13.47 15.16 -3.96
C GLU A 95 14.97 15.14 -4.31
N ARG A 96 15.32 14.51 -5.44
CA ARG A 96 16.64 14.71 -6.01
C ARG A 96 16.69 16.14 -6.52
N HIS A 97 17.42 17.00 -5.82
CA HIS A 97 17.90 18.23 -6.42
C HIS A 97 19.00 17.84 -7.41
N ASP A 98 18.63 17.66 -8.68
CA ASP A 98 19.61 17.68 -9.75
C ASP A 98 20.25 19.07 -9.75
N PHE A 99 21.51 19.15 -9.33
CA PHE A 99 22.30 20.37 -9.45
C PHE A 99 22.49 20.64 -10.95
N GLU A 100 21.75 21.60 -11.50
CA GLU A 100 22.14 22.23 -12.75
C GLU A 100 23.48 22.97 -12.51
N VAL A 101 24.55 22.42 -13.08
CA VAL A 101 25.84 23.13 -13.16
C VAL A 101 25.64 24.27 -14.15
N SER A 102 25.59 25.49 -13.63
CA SER A 102 25.67 26.73 -14.43
C SER A 102 27.04 26.95 -15.03
#